data_AF-A0A8S3UBL7-F1
#
_entry.id   AF-A0A8S3UBL7-F1
#
_cell.length_a   1.000
_cell.length_b   1.000
_cell.length_c   1.000
_cell.angle_alpha   90.00
_cell.angle_beta   90.00
_cell.angle_gamma   90.00
#
_symmetry.space_group_name_H-M   'P 1'
#
loop_
_entity.id
_entity.type
_entity.pdbx_description
1 polymer ?
#
loop_
_entity_poly.entity_id
_entity_poly.type
_entity_poly.pdbx_seq_one_letter_code
_entity_poly.pdbx_strand_id
1 'polypeptide(L)'
;MSTDTSLMNYNGKDMEHIKNGKFKNSQTNLVDTLLDETYAAHNALDDTRLLFRLITCTSQGNISSIEYSDKVVVKSSDGQSWTGDKVIVTLPLAVLKNGTVQFTPPLPQNKVTAIHLLGVGYMEKKVPKPQKYIVTRWYQDKHIQMAYSHIPVGATGDLYDDLAADVQGKIHFAGEATNRQHPQSVTGAYISGMREAEKVFHQWQSVDVLRR
;
A
#
# COMPACT_ATOMS: atom_id res chain seq x y z
N MET A 1 -37.31 -11.86 30.95
CA MET A 1 -36.40 -10.76 31.37
C MET A 1 -36.19 -9.85 30.16
N SER A 2 -36.40 -8.56 30.38
CA SER A 2 -36.64 -7.49 29.42
C SER A 2 -35.64 -7.40 28.26
N THR A 3 -36.16 -7.30 27.02
CA THR A 3 -35.46 -6.78 25.86
C THR A 3 -35.50 -5.25 25.91
N ASP A 4 -34.36 -4.59 26.09
CA ASP A 4 -34.25 -3.14 25.96
C ASP A 4 -33.61 -2.78 24.62
N THR A 5 -34.45 -2.28 23.73
CA THR A 5 -34.13 -1.79 22.38
C THR A 5 -33.88 -0.28 22.48
N SER A 6 -32.70 0.12 22.95
CA SER A 6 -32.30 1.54 22.90
C SER A 6 -31.57 1.85 21.59
N LEU A 7 -32.38 2.30 20.63
CA LEU A 7 -31.98 3.11 19.48
C LEU A 7 -31.08 4.26 19.95
N MET A 8 -29.79 4.25 19.59
CA MET A 8 -28.96 5.45 19.67
C MET A 8 -29.37 6.39 18.54
N ASN A 9 -30.19 7.38 18.91
CA ASN A 9 -30.48 8.57 18.13
C ASN A 9 -29.18 9.28 17.73
N TYR A 10 -28.89 9.30 16.44
CA TYR A 10 -27.84 10.13 15.86
C TYR A 10 -28.40 11.55 15.70
N ASN A 11 -27.98 12.47 16.58
CA ASN A 11 -28.30 13.89 16.43
C ASN A 11 -27.51 14.46 15.25
N GLY A 12 -28.22 14.80 14.16
CA GLY A 12 -27.66 15.35 12.91
C GLY A 12 -27.17 16.80 13.02
N LYS A 13 -26.28 17.12 13.97
CA LYS A 13 -25.69 18.46 14.10
C LYS A 13 -24.19 18.57 13.78
N ASP A 14 -23.50 17.47 13.48
CA ASP A 14 -22.05 17.51 13.24
C ASP A 14 -21.64 17.33 11.76
N MET A 15 -22.56 17.55 10.82
CA MET A 15 -22.31 17.51 9.37
C MET A 15 -22.27 18.91 8.75
N GLU A 16 -21.51 19.85 9.35
CA GLU A 16 -21.04 21.03 8.62
C GLU A 16 -19.53 21.20 8.83
N HIS A 17 -18.76 20.67 7.86
CA HIS A 17 -17.56 21.27 7.26
C HIS A 17 -16.60 20.20 6.70
N ILE A 18 -16.98 19.57 5.59
CA ILE A 18 -16.00 19.09 4.60
C ILE A 18 -16.49 19.48 3.21
N LYS A 19 -16.10 20.68 2.78
CA LYS A 19 -15.97 21.02 1.36
C LYS A 19 -14.58 20.54 0.91
N ASN A 20 -14.51 19.89 -0.25
CA ASN A 20 -13.30 19.49 -1.00
C ASN A 20 -12.59 18.17 -0.59
N GLY A 21 -13.39 17.14 -0.30
CA GLY A 21 -13.10 15.70 -0.51
C GLY A 21 -11.68 15.23 -0.79
N LYS A 22 -10.83 15.11 0.24
CA LYS A 22 -9.68 14.18 0.25
C LYS A 22 -9.41 13.67 1.67
N PHE A 23 -9.73 12.40 1.93
CA PHE A 23 -9.14 11.63 3.05
C PHE A 23 -8.01 10.75 2.49
N LYS A 24 -6.79 11.01 2.94
CA LYS A 24 -5.61 10.15 2.81
C LYS A 24 -5.48 9.31 4.08
N ASN A 25 -5.16 8.03 3.96
CA ASN A 25 -4.49 7.24 4.98
C ASN A 25 -3.67 6.17 4.22
N SER A 26 -2.36 6.27 3.99
CA SER A 26 -1.19 6.22 4.88
C SER A 26 -1.14 4.98 5.78
N GLN A 27 -0.69 3.85 5.21
CA GLN A 27 0.27 2.92 5.82
C GLN A 27 0.66 1.83 4.80
N THR A 28 1.37 2.23 3.75
CA THR A 28 2.39 1.35 3.15
C THR A 28 3.69 1.67 3.87
N ASN A 29 4.40 0.64 4.33
CA ASN A 29 5.71 0.81 4.95
C ASN A 29 6.59 1.63 3.99
N LEU A 30 7.04 2.80 4.44
CA LEU A 30 7.93 3.67 3.65
C LEU A 30 9.17 2.92 3.15
N VAL A 31 9.59 1.85 3.82
CA VAL A 31 10.71 1.01 3.40
C VAL A 31 10.35 0.09 2.23
N ASP A 32 9.17 -0.53 2.25
CA ASP A 32 8.71 -1.44 1.19
C ASP A 32 8.34 -0.67 -0.09
N THR A 33 7.74 0.52 0.05
CA THR A 33 7.44 1.39 -1.10
C THR A 33 8.71 2.01 -1.71
N LEU A 34 9.72 2.35 -0.91
CA LEU A 34 11.00 2.84 -1.43
C LEU A 34 11.79 1.73 -2.14
N LEU A 35 11.68 0.47 -1.70
CA LEU A 35 12.29 -0.68 -2.35
C LEU A 35 11.57 -1.07 -3.65
N ASP A 36 10.23 -1.02 -3.67
CA ASP A 36 9.45 -1.28 -4.89
C ASP A 36 9.57 -0.14 -5.92
N GLU A 37 9.63 1.13 -5.50
CA GLU A 37 9.86 2.26 -6.42
C GLU A 37 11.28 2.23 -7.01
N THR A 38 12.28 1.74 -6.26
CA THR A 38 13.63 1.53 -6.80
C THR A 38 13.72 0.30 -7.72
N TYR A 39 12.95 -0.76 -7.46
CA TYR A 39 12.83 -1.91 -8.37
C TYR A 39 12.05 -1.59 -9.66
N ALA A 40 11.00 -0.77 -9.55
CA ALA A 40 10.21 -0.31 -10.70
C ALA A 40 11.02 0.69 -11.55
N ALA A 41 11.81 1.57 -10.95
CA ALA A 41 12.73 2.45 -11.67
C ALA A 41 13.83 1.67 -12.41
N HIS A 42 14.23 0.49 -11.92
CA HIS A 42 15.18 -0.39 -12.62
C HIS A 42 14.62 -0.98 -13.92
N ASN A 43 13.30 -1.19 -14.02
CA ASN A 43 12.65 -1.76 -15.21
C ASN A 43 12.02 -0.70 -16.14
N ALA A 44 11.84 0.54 -15.68
CA ALA A 44 11.22 1.62 -16.46
C ALA A 44 12.20 2.48 -17.27
N LEU A 45 13.51 2.23 -17.16
CA LEU A 45 14.55 2.96 -17.89
C LEU A 45 15.16 2.10 -18.99
N ASP A 46 14.35 1.71 -19.97
CA ASP A 46 14.81 1.14 -21.25
C ASP A 46 15.20 2.24 -22.26
N ASP A 47 15.46 3.46 -21.77
CA ASP A 47 16.19 4.51 -22.50
C ASP A 47 17.67 4.40 -22.10
N THR A 48 18.43 3.70 -22.93
CA THR A 48 19.82 3.24 -22.75
C THR A 48 20.88 4.36 -22.58
N ARG A 49 20.47 5.60 -22.30
CA ARG A 49 21.37 6.76 -22.20
C ARG A 49 21.80 7.11 -20.77
N LEU A 50 21.13 6.59 -19.74
CA LEU A 50 21.49 6.83 -18.33
C LEU A 50 21.34 5.54 -17.50
N LEU A 51 22.39 4.71 -17.48
CA LEU A 51 22.42 3.53 -16.62
C LEU A 51 22.65 3.96 -15.16
N PHE A 52 21.58 4.00 -14.38
CA PHE A 52 21.66 4.18 -12.93
C PHE A 52 21.85 2.81 -12.26
N ARG A 53 23.03 2.57 -11.68
CA ARG A 53 23.26 1.44 -10.79
C ARG A 53 23.05 1.89 -9.35
N LEU A 54 21.91 1.52 -8.77
CA LEU A 54 21.69 1.73 -7.34
C LEU A 54 22.51 0.71 -6.54
N ILE A 55 23.38 1.19 -5.66
CA ILE A 55 24.18 0.36 -4.76
C ILE A 55 23.75 0.71 -3.34
N THR A 56 23.12 -0.23 -2.65
CA THR A 56 22.67 -0.07 -1.26
C THR A 56 23.61 -0.82 -0.33
N CYS A 57 24.19 -0.12 0.65
CA CYS A 57 25.10 -0.71 1.65
C CYS A 57 24.49 -1.89 2.44
N THR A 58 23.17 -2.04 2.44
CA THR A 58 22.46 -3.07 3.19
C THR A 58 22.39 -4.43 2.50
N SER A 59 22.58 -4.50 1.18
CA SER A 59 22.45 -5.76 0.42
C SER A 59 23.76 -6.27 -0.19
N GLN A 60 24.78 -5.40 -0.36
CA GLN A 60 26.00 -5.70 -1.12
C GLN A 60 27.30 -5.36 -0.37
N GLY A 61 27.23 -5.23 0.96
CA GLY A 61 28.37 -4.90 1.82
C GLY A 61 28.55 -3.40 2.06
N ASN A 62 29.30 -3.05 3.11
CA ASN A 62 29.56 -1.66 3.48
C ASN A 62 30.54 -1.03 2.50
N ILE A 63 30.18 0.10 1.88
CA ILE A 63 31.12 0.86 1.06
C ILE A 63 32.28 1.37 1.92
N SER A 64 33.51 1.16 1.45
CA SER A 64 34.75 1.49 2.15
C SER A 64 35.51 2.65 1.48
N SER A 65 35.42 2.78 0.16
CA SER A 65 36.09 3.87 -0.57
C SER A 65 35.40 4.29 -1.86
N ILE A 66 35.61 5.55 -2.23
CA ILE A 66 35.18 6.19 -3.47
C ILE A 66 36.38 6.91 -4.08
N GLU A 67 36.86 6.40 -5.20
CA GLU A 67 37.92 7.00 -6.00
C GLU A 67 37.27 7.77 -7.16
N TYR A 68 37.62 9.04 -7.38
CA TYR A 68 37.02 9.86 -8.44
C TYR A 68 38.08 10.67 -9.18
N SER A 69 38.31 10.31 -10.44
CA SER A 69 39.19 11.03 -11.37
C SER A 69 38.44 11.29 -12.68
N ASP A 70 38.87 10.68 -13.78
CA ASP A 70 38.13 10.66 -15.05
C ASP A 70 36.83 9.83 -14.92
N LYS A 71 36.90 8.71 -14.18
CA LYS A 71 35.75 7.90 -13.76
C LYS A 71 35.68 7.79 -12.25
N VAL A 72 34.50 7.39 -11.75
CA VAL A 72 34.27 7.07 -10.35
C VAL A 72 34.33 5.56 -10.13
N VAL A 73 35.08 5.13 -9.13
CA VAL A 73 35.17 3.74 -8.68
C VAL A 73 34.74 3.66 -7.22
N VAL A 74 33.70 2.87 -6.94
CA VAL A 74 33.18 2.61 -5.59
C VAL A 74 33.61 1.20 -5.18
N LYS A 75 34.16 1.05 -3.98
CA LYS A 75 34.60 -0.25 -3.44
C LYS A 75 33.89 -0.55 -2.13
N SER A 76 33.45 -1.80 -1.98
CA SER A 76 32.91 -2.34 -0.74
C SER A 76 34.00 -2.98 0.12
N SER A 77 33.77 -3.08 1.43
CA SER A 77 34.64 -3.76 2.38
C SER A 77 34.83 -5.26 2.09
N ASP A 78 33.90 -5.87 1.35
CA ASP A 78 33.95 -7.28 0.94
C ASP A 78 34.69 -7.51 -0.40
N GLY A 79 35.31 -6.47 -0.96
CA GLY A 79 36.11 -6.56 -2.18
C GLY A 79 35.33 -6.35 -3.48
N GLN A 80 34.02 -6.11 -3.43
CA GLN A 80 33.24 -5.74 -4.62
C GLN A 80 33.60 -4.33 -5.11
N SER A 81 33.54 -4.12 -6.43
CA SER A 81 33.82 -2.81 -7.04
C SER A 81 32.86 -2.46 -8.18
N TRP A 82 32.60 -1.17 -8.32
CA TRP A 82 31.69 -0.61 -9.30
C TRP A 82 32.28 0.63 -9.95
N THR A 83 32.11 0.78 -11.25
CA THR A 83 32.62 1.93 -12.02
C THR A 83 31.49 2.65 -12.73
N GLY A 84 31.53 3.98 -12.74
CA GLY A 84 30.60 4.83 -13.47
C GLY A 84 31.17 6.23 -13.71
N ASP A 85 30.48 7.02 -14.53
CA ASP A 85 30.92 8.39 -14.83
C ASP A 85 30.59 9.36 -13.69
N LYS A 86 29.59 9.03 -12.85
CA LYS A 86 29.13 9.84 -11.72
C LYS A 86 28.70 8.96 -10.55
N VAL A 87 28.72 9.53 -9.33
CA VAL A 87 28.18 8.92 -8.11
C VAL A 87 27.33 9.91 -7.35
N ILE A 88 26.25 9.42 -6.73
CA ILE A 88 25.43 10.18 -5.77
C ILE A 88 25.64 9.55 -4.40
N VAL A 89 26.05 10.36 -3.41
CA VAL A 89 26.28 9.91 -2.04
C VAL A 89 25.10 10.32 -1.17
N THR A 90 24.32 9.34 -0.73
CA THR A 90 23.15 9.53 0.15
C THR A 90 23.44 9.04 1.57
N LEU A 91 24.71 8.99 1.97
CA LEU A 91 25.11 8.59 3.32
C LEU A 91 24.60 9.61 4.35
N PRO A 92 24.06 9.17 5.49
CA PRO A 92 23.70 10.07 6.57
C PRO A 92 24.90 10.91 7.03
N LEU A 93 24.65 12.16 7.46
CA LEU A 93 25.71 13.06 7.94
C LEU A 93 26.56 12.42 9.05
N ALA A 94 25.95 11.63 9.95
CA ALA A 94 26.68 10.89 10.98
C ALA A 94 27.68 9.88 10.42
N VAL A 95 27.36 9.21 9.31
CA VAL A 95 28.27 8.28 8.62
C VAL A 95 29.41 9.04 7.95
N LEU A 96 29.11 10.18 7.31
CA LEU A 96 30.14 11.05 6.73
C LEU A 96 31.11 11.60 7.79
N LYS A 97 30.60 11.96 8.98
CA LYS A 97 31.43 12.40 10.12
C LYS A 97 32.35 11.31 10.66
N ASN A 98 31.91 10.06 10.65
CA ASN A 98 32.69 8.92 11.14
C ASN A 98 33.83 8.52 10.19
N GLY A 99 33.84 9.03 8.96
CA GLY A 99 34.92 8.76 8.01
C GLY A 99 35.02 7.30 7.56
N THR A 100 33.93 6.53 7.66
CA THR A 100 33.92 5.10 7.27
C THR A 100 34.09 4.89 5.76
N VAL A 101 33.84 5.93 4.96
CA VAL A 101 34.06 5.93 3.51
C VAL A 101 35.21 6.88 3.17
N GLN A 102 36.27 6.34 2.60
CA GLN A 102 37.44 7.11 2.17
C GLN A 102 37.23 7.68 0.77
N PHE A 103 37.53 8.96 0.58
CA PHE A 103 37.42 9.65 -0.70
C PHE A 103 38.82 9.93 -1.27
N THR A 104 39.06 9.55 -2.52
CA THR A 104 40.34 9.74 -3.20
C THR A 104 40.12 10.39 -4.58
N PRO A 105 40.57 11.63 -4.82
CA PRO A 105 41.26 12.51 -3.88
C PRO A 105 40.36 12.89 -2.69
N PRO A 106 40.93 13.41 -1.57
CA PRO A 106 40.14 13.86 -0.44
C PRO A 106 39.10 14.91 -0.83
N LEU A 107 37.97 14.95 -0.13
CA LEU A 107 36.95 15.96 -0.37
C LEU A 107 37.53 17.38 -0.16
N PRO A 108 37.09 18.38 -0.94
CA PRO A 108 37.46 19.78 -0.74
C PRO A 108 37.20 20.26 0.70
N GLN A 109 38.09 21.13 1.20
CA GLN A 109 38.10 21.54 2.61
C GLN A 109 36.76 22.13 3.09
N ASN A 110 36.07 22.89 2.24
CA ASN A 110 34.75 23.44 2.55
C ASN A 110 33.70 22.34 2.84
N LYS A 111 33.75 21.20 2.12
CA LYS A 111 32.87 20.05 2.38
C LYS A 111 33.23 19.35 3.69
N VAL A 112 34.52 19.15 3.95
CA VAL A 112 35.01 18.55 5.21
C VAL A 112 34.59 19.39 6.41
N THR A 113 34.79 20.71 6.34
CA THR A 113 34.35 21.65 7.37
C THR A 113 32.83 21.61 7.56
N ALA A 114 32.03 21.59 6.48
CA ALA A 114 30.58 21.47 6.61
C ALA A 114 30.15 20.15 7.26
N ILE A 115 30.75 19.03 6.87
CA ILE A 115 30.50 17.71 7.47
C ILE A 115 30.79 17.76 8.98
N HIS A 116 31.88 18.39 9.40
CA HIS A 116 32.23 18.46 10.83
C HIS A 116 31.40 19.48 11.63
N LEU A 117 31.05 20.64 11.08
CA LEU A 117 30.35 21.70 11.81
C LEU A 117 28.83 21.51 11.87
N LEU A 118 28.21 20.87 10.88
CA LEU A 118 26.76 20.62 10.91
C LEU A 118 26.42 19.67 12.06
N GLY A 119 25.44 20.03 12.90
CA GLY A 119 24.98 19.18 14.00
C GLY A 119 24.20 17.96 13.52
N VAL A 120 24.34 16.83 14.22
CA VAL A 120 23.43 15.68 14.06
C VAL A 120 22.39 15.77 15.17
N GLY A 121 21.12 15.96 14.79
CA GLY A 121 20.01 15.94 15.74
C GLY A 121 19.59 14.50 16.04
N TYR A 122 19.63 14.13 17.33
CA TYR A 122 19.01 12.91 17.82
C TYR A 122 17.73 13.30 18.56
N MET A 123 16.60 12.79 18.09
CA MET A 123 15.28 13.05 18.69
C MET A 123 14.68 11.71 19.09
N GLU A 124 14.81 11.36 20.36
CA GLU A 124 14.03 10.28 20.94
C GLU A 124 12.67 10.83 21.37
N LYS A 125 11.62 10.50 20.61
CA LYS A 125 10.25 10.76 21.06
C LYS A 125 9.83 9.64 22.00
N LYS A 126 9.55 9.97 23.26
CA LYS A 126 8.84 9.07 24.17
C LYS A 126 7.42 8.85 23.62
N VAL A 127 7.18 7.69 23.03
CA VAL A 127 5.84 7.26 22.61
C VAL A 127 5.14 6.66 23.83
N PRO A 128 4.04 7.24 24.34
CA PRO A 128 3.32 6.70 25.48
C PRO A 128 2.60 5.40 25.11
N LYS A 129 2.28 4.57 26.11
CA LYS A 129 1.46 3.37 25.89
C LYS A 129 0.05 3.76 25.41
N PRO A 130 -0.54 3.02 24.46
CA PRO A 130 -1.92 3.29 24.04
C PRO A 130 -2.88 3.10 25.22
N GLN A 131 -3.77 4.06 25.44
CA GLN A 131 -4.78 3.99 26.51
C GLN A 131 -5.89 2.98 26.19
N LYS A 132 -6.22 2.82 24.89
CA LYS A 132 -7.21 1.88 24.40
C LYS A 132 -6.89 1.53 22.95
N TYR A 133 -7.16 0.29 22.57
CA TYR A 133 -7.12 -0.17 21.19
C TYR A 133 -8.15 -1.28 20.98
N ILE A 134 -8.57 -1.46 19.73
CA ILE A 134 -9.42 -2.59 19.30
C ILE A 134 -8.72 -3.20 18.09
N VAL A 135 -8.58 -4.53 18.10
CA VAL A 135 -8.04 -5.30 16.98
C VAL A 135 -9.13 -6.22 16.48
N THR A 136 -9.57 -6.01 15.25
CA THR A 136 -10.52 -6.89 14.59
C THR A 136 -9.82 -8.13 14.03
N ARG A 137 -10.51 -9.27 14.04
CA ARG A 137 -10.02 -10.53 13.46
C ARG A 137 -11.06 -11.11 12.49
N TRP A 138 -11.46 -10.34 11.49
CA TRP A 138 -12.51 -10.71 10.52
C TRP A 138 -12.29 -12.09 9.89
N TYR A 139 -11.05 -12.43 9.56
CA TYR A 139 -10.69 -13.75 9.01
C TYR A 139 -10.94 -14.92 9.98
N GLN A 140 -10.90 -14.67 11.30
CA GLN A 140 -11.16 -15.69 12.32
C GLN A 140 -12.62 -15.73 12.78
N ASP A 141 -13.45 -14.78 12.35
CA ASP A 141 -14.88 -14.84 12.60
C ASP A 141 -15.50 -15.96 11.76
N LYS A 142 -16.02 -17.00 12.43
CA LYS A 142 -16.58 -18.20 11.80
C LYS A 142 -17.65 -17.90 10.75
N HIS A 143 -18.40 -16.81 10.91
CA HIS A 143 -19.52 -16.47 10.03
C HIS A 143 -19.16 -15.47 8.92
N ILE A 144 -17.97 -14.87 8.99
CA ILE A 144 -17.55 -13.82 8.04
C ILE A 144 -16.30 -14.26 7.27
N GLN A 145 -15.21 -14.62 7.95
CA GLN A 145 -13.96 -15.16 7.38
C GLN A 145 -13.27 -14.29 6.30
N MET A 146 -13.73 -13.06 6.07
CA MET A 146 -13.19 -12.16 5.06
C MET A 146 -13.53 -10.70 5.39
N ALA A 147 -12.99 -9.76 4.61
CA ALA A 147 -13.42 -8.36 4.63
C ALA A 147 -14.16 -8.01 3.33
N TYR A 148 -13.52 -8.24 2.18
CA TYR A 148 -14.08 -8.05 0.84
C TYR A 148 -13.45 -9.02 -0.17
N SER A 149 -14.18 -9.32 -1.25
CA SER A 149 -13.73 -10.17 -2.36
C SER A 149 -12.66 -9.51 -3.23
N HIS A 150 -11.92 -10.31 -4.03
CA HIS A 150 -11.03 -9.81 -5.07
C HIS A 150 -10.90 -10.84 -6.20
N ILE A 151 -10.49 -10.39 -7.38
CA ILE A 151 -10.22 -11.26 -8.53
C ILE A 151 -8.79 -11.82 -8.40
N PRO A 152 -8.58 -13.13 -8.33
CA PRO A 152 -7.24 -13.72 -8.27
C PRO A 152 -6.49 -13.53 -9.60
N VAL A 153 -5.16 -13.62 -9.54
CA VAL A 153 -4.31 -13.50 -10.73
C VAL A 153 -4.70 -14.56 -11.78
N GLY A 154 -4.89 -14.11 -13.03
CA GLY A 154 -5.29 -14.98 -14.14
C GLY A 154 -6.80 -15.17 -14.30
N ALA A 155 -7.62 -14.60 -13.42
CA ALA A 155 -9.08 -14.59 -13.56
C ALA A 155 -9.61 -13.23 -14.06
N THR A 156 -10.91 -13.19 -14.39
CA THR A 156 -11.62 -12.00 -14.87
C THR A 156 -12.78 -11.65 -13.94
N GLY A 157 -13.37 -10.46 -14.16
CA GLY A 157 -14.56 -10.03 -13.43
C GLY A 157 -15.83 -10.84 -13.76
N ASP A 158 -15.78 -11.73 -14.75
CA ASP A 158 -16.92 -12.60 -15.11
C ASP A 158 -17.31 -13.52 -13.94
N LEU A 159 -16.37 -13.81 -13.02
CA LEU A 159 -16.63 -14.57 -11.79
C LEU A 159 -17.76 -13.96 -10.92
N TYR A 160 -17.90 -12.63 -10.90
CA TYR A 160 -18.99 -11.98 -10.17
C TYR A 160 -20.34 -12.24 -10.83
N ASP A 161 -20.37 -12.30 -12.16
CA ASP A 161 -21.59 -12.54 -12.94
C ASP A 161 -21.98 -14.02 -12.85
N ASP A 162 -21.00 -14.92 -12.92
CA ASP A 162 -21.19 -16.37 -12.72
C ASP A 162 -21.78 -16.67 -11.33
N LEU A 163 -21.25 -16.04 -10.28
CA LEU A 163 -21.78 -16.19 -8.92
C LEU A 163 -23.17 -15.56 -8.74
N ALA A 164 -23.50 -14.52 -9.52
CA ALA A 164 -24.80 -13.86 -9.51
C ALA A 164 -25.89 -14.63 -10.26
N ALA A 165 -25.53 -15.64 -11.06
CA ALA A 165 -26.48 -16.45 -11.80
C ALA A 165 -27.37 -17.25 -10.84
N ASP A 166 -28.68 -17.23 -11.08
CA ASP A 166 -29.62 -18.04 -10.31
C ASP A 166 -29.55 -19.51 -10.73
N VAL A 167 -29.93 -20.41 -9.82
CA VAL A 167 -30.06 -21.84 -10.10
C VAL A 167 -31.53 -22.17 -10.28
N GLN A 168 -31.90 -22.44 -11.54
CA GLN A 168 -33.24 -22.89 -11.97
C GLN A 168 -34.38 -21.93 -11.56
N GLY A 169 -34.11 -20.63 -11.44
CA GLY A 169 -35.10 -19.64 -10.97
C GLY A 169 -35.60 -19.90 -9.55
N LYS A 170 -34.82 -20.62 -8.73
CA LYS A 170 -35.20 -20.99 -7.36
C LYS A 170 -34.20 -20.53 -6.30
N ILE A 171 -32.91 -20.58 -6.62
CA ILE A 171 -31.84 -20.15 -5.70
C ILE A 171 -31.20 -18.92 -6.30
N HIS A 172 -31.24 -17.82 -5.56
CA HIS A 172 -30.73 -16.52 -5.96
C HIS A 172 -29.54 -16.12 -5.08
N PHE A 173 -28.54 -15.48 -5.68
CA PHE A 173 -27.33 -15.04 -4.99
C PHE A 173 -27.20 -13.52 -5.01
N ALA A 174 -27.01 -12.94 -3.83
CA ALA A 174 -26.80 -11.51 -3.63
C ALA A 174 -25.64 -11.29 -2.64
N GLY A 175 -25.18 -10.05 -2.53
CA GLY A 175 -24.00 -9.67 -1.76
C GLY A 175 -22.93 -9.01 -2.63
N GLU A 176 -21.89 -8.48 -1.98
CA GLU A 176 -20.83 -7.70 -2.66
C GLU A 176 -20.12 -8.53 -3.73
N ALA A 177 -19.89 -9.82 -3.46
CA ALA A 177 -19.23 -10.77 -4.34
C ALA A 177 -20.06 -11.16 -5.59
N THR A 178 -21.25 -10.58 -5.76
CA THR A 178 -22.13 -10.84 -6.91
C THR A 178 -22.36 -9.59 -7.76
N ASN A 179 -21.66 -8.49 -7.48
CA ASN A 179 -21.85 -7.22 -8.19
C ASN A 179 -20.54 -6.78 -8.86
N ARG A 180 -20.40 -7.07 -10.15
CA ARG A 180 -19.22 -6.73 -10.94
C ARG A 180 -18.95 -5.23 -11.05
N GLN A 181 -20.00 -4.40 -11.07
CA GLN A 181 -19.87 -2.96 -11.23
C GLN A 181 -19.48 -2.25 -9.92
N HIS A 182 -19.90 -2.81 -8.79
CA HIS A 182 -19.66 -2.25 -7.46
C HIS A 182 -19.20 -3.32 -6.46
N PRO A 183 -18.10 -4.05 -6.72
CA PRO A 183 -17.64 -5.12 -5.82
C PRO A 183 -17.17 -4.53 -4.48
N GLN A 184 -16.96 -5.37 -3.47
CA GLN A 184 -16.37 -5.05 -2.15
C GLN A 184 -17.19 -4.11 -1.25
N SER A 185 -18.11 -3.36 -1.82
CA SER A 185 -18.80 -2.26 -1.18
C SER A 185 -20.14 -2.67 -0.58
N VAL A 186 -20.54 -2.00 0.51
CA VAL A 186 -21.88 -2.11 1.10
C VAL A 186 -22.94 -1.73 0.07
N THR A 187 -22.68 -0.69 -0.73
CA THR A 187 -23.57 -0.27 -1.83
C THR A 187 -23.75 -1.37 -2.86
N GLY A 188 -22.69 -2.07 -3.24
CA GLY A 188 -22.75 -3.21 -4.14
C GLY A 188 -23.61 -4.35 -3.62
N ALA A 189 -23.45 -4.68 -2.33
CA ALA A 189 -24.27 -5.69 -1.65
C ALA A 189 -25.74 -5.28 -1.57
N TYR A 190 -26.02 -4.00 -1.32
CA TYR A 190 -27.39 -3.47 -1.30
C TYR A 190 -28.06 -3.55 -2.69
N ILE A 191 -27.37 -3.07 -3.73
CA ILE A 191 -27.87 -3.06 -5.11
C ILE A 191 -28.09 -4.49 -5.62
N SER A 192 -27.18 -5.43 -5.33
CA SER A 192 -27.38 -6.83 -5.74
C SER A 192 -28.56 -7.48 -5.02
N GLY A 193 -28.85 -7.10 -3.77
CA GLY A 193 -30.08 -7.49 -3.09
C GLY A 193 -31.34 -7.00 -3.81
N MET A 194 -31.37 -5.74 -4.24
CA MET A 194 -32.50 -5.20 -5.02
C MET A 194 -32.67 -5.93 -6.35
N ARG A 195 -31.56 -6.20 -7.06
CA ARG A 195 -31.56 -6.96 -8.32
C ARG A 195 -32.21 -8.33 -8.16
N GLU A 196 -31.84 -9.10 -7.14
CA GLU A 196 -32.44 -10.42 -6.94
C GLU A 196 -33.89 -10.35 -6.46
N ALA A 197 -34.25 -9.36 -5.65
CA ALA A 197 -35.64 -9.14 -5.24
C ALA A 197 -36.56 -8.87 -6.44
N GLU A 198 -36.10 -8.06 -7.40
CA GLU A 198 -36.83 -7.77 -8.64
C GLU A 198 -37.01 -9.02 -9.51
N LYS A 199 -35.96 -9.84 -9.67
CA LYS A 199 -36.03 -11.13 -10.40
C LYS A 199 -37.10 -12.06 -9.80
N VAL A 200 -37.06 -12.25 -8.48
CA VAL A 200 -38.02 -13.13 -7.77
C VAL A 200 -39.44 -12.59 -7.91
N PHE A 201 -39.62 -11.27 -7.79
CA PHE A 201 -40.94 -10.65 -7.93
C PHE A 201 -41.55 -10.88 -9.31
N HIS A 202 -40.78 -10.68 -10.39
CA HIS A 202 -41.25 -10.93 -11.75
C HIS A 202 -41.58 -12.40 -12.01
N GLN A 203 -40.74 -13.32 -11.53
CA GLN A 203 -41.01 -14.75 -11.63
C GLN A 203 -42.31 -15.13 -10.92
N TRP A 204 -42.53 -14.62 -9.70
CA TRP A 204 -43.76 -14.87 -8.95
C TRP A 204 -45.01 -14.36 -9.70
N GLN A 205 -44.99 -13.13 -10.22
CA GLN A 205 -46.11 -12.57 -10.98
C GLN A 205 -46.46 -13.41 -12.22
N SER A 206 -45.44 -13.87 -12.96
CA SER A 206 -45.66 -14.70 -14.15
C SER A 206 -46.35 -16.04 -13.84
N VAL A 207 -46.02 -16.66 -12.70
CA VAL A 207 -46.65 -17.91 -12.25
C VAL A 207 -48.09 -17.67 -11.79
N ASP A 208 -48.36 -16.56 -11.10
CA ASP A 208 -49.71 -16.24 -10.61
C ASP A 208 -50.68 -15.88 -11.74
N VAL A 209 -50.20 -15.22 -12.81
CA VAL A 209 -51.00 -14.99 -14.02
C VAL A 209 -51.38 -16.31 -14.70
N LEU A 210 -50.49 -17.31 -14.69
CA LEU A 210 -50.75 -18.65 -15.25
C LEU A 210 -51.67 -19.53 -14.38
N ARG A 211 -51.95 -19.11 -13.14
CA ARG A 211 -52.82 -19.85 -12.19
C ARG A 211 -54.27 -19.33 -12.16
N ARG A 212 -54.60 -18.28 -12.91
CA ARG A 212 -55.95 -17.74 -13.07
C ARG A 212 -56.52 -18.11 -14.42
#